data_AF-K2FLN0-F1
#
_entry.id   AF-K2FLN0-F1
#
_cell.length_a   1.000
_cell.length_b   1.000
_cell.length_c   1.000
_cell.angle_alpha   90.00
_cell.angle_beta   90.00
_cell.angle_gamma   90.00
#
_symmetry.space_group_name_H-M   'P 1'
#
loop_
_entity.id
_entity.type
_entity.pdbx_description
1 polymer ?
#
loop_
_entity_poly.entity_id
_entity_poly.type
_entity_poly.pdbx_seq_one_letter_code
_entity_poly.pdbx_strand_id
1 'polypeptide(L)'
;RYGMAAGTSMIISVSDGVGAVPPAEITLMQTLGTAAADLVVADMIAFKYFQASANQGLLDAGIAVRIDQHGGAMAFTSLRVGDYHNDGGPTYSSLVSLNMVDDVQSVFMQSRFGVKEGTSVGTGDANYRMHVVDSAPQFHIGADQGQIMRVGIADMSAKALGVESIDLTTVVASQKALGKINKAIDLVSSQRAKLGAFQNRLEYAINNLRNTHSNLTASESRIRDADIANEMIEFTRNQIVSQSGTAMLAQANLIPQGVLQLLQ
;
A
#
# COMPACT_ATOMS: atom_id res chain seq x y z
N ARG A 1 6.37 1.61 27.71
CA ARG A 1 5.05 2.31 27.69
C ARG A 1 3.88 1.40 27.33
N TYR A 2 4.09 0.08 27.11
CA TYR A 2 3.03 -0.93 27.09
C TYR A 2 3.45 -1.95 28.15
N GLY A 3 2.82 -1.89 29.32
CA GLY A 3 3.29 -2.54 30.55
C GLY A 3 3.07 -4.05 30.58
N MET A 4 3.75 -4.79 29.72
CA MET A 4 3.77 -6.25 29.79
C MET A 4 4.79 -6.70 30.84
N ALA A 5 4.36 -7.53 31.79
CA ALA A 5 5.22 -8.06 32.83
C ALA A 5 6.22 -9.10 32.26
N ALA A 6 7.33 -9.32 32.96
CA ALA A 6 8.25 -10.40 32.62
C ALA A 6 7.57 -11.76 32.87
N GLY A 7 7.77 -12.72 31.96
CA GLY A 7 7.10 -14.02 31.96
C GLY A 7 5.74 -14.04 31.25
N THR A 8 5.22 -12.89 30.79
CA THR A 8 3.98 -12.86 30.02
C THR A 8 4.18 -13.43 28.61
N SER A 9 3.31 -14.37 28.25
CA SER A 9 3.23 -14.97 26.91
C SER A 9 2.36 -14.10 26.00
N MET A 10 2.87 -13.82 24.81
CA MET A 10 2.10 -13.25 23.70
C MET A 10 1.33 -14.37 23.03
N ILE A 11 0.00 -14.32 23.08
CA ILE A 11 -0.87 -15.39 22.61
C ILE A 11 -1.83 -14.84 21.56
N ILE A 12 -1.95 -15.57 20.46
CA ILE A 12 -3.06 -15.39 19.51
C ILE A 12 -4.07 -16.49 19.73
N SER A 13 -5.35 -16.12 19.71
CA SER A 13 -6.46 -17.06 19.73
C SER A 13 -6.98 -17.22 18.29
N VAL A 14 -7.06 -18.46 17.83
CA VAL A 14 -7.54 -18.81 16.49
C VAL A 14 -8.84 -19.57 16.64
N SER A 15 -9.87 -19.19 15.88
CA SER A 15 -11.15 -19.91 15.84
C SER A 15 -11.62 -20.11 14.41
N ASP A 16 -12.32 -21.21 14.18
CA ASP A 16 -13.06 -21.49 12.94
C ASP A 16 -14.55 -21.11 13.02
N GLY A 17 -14.97 -20.51 14.15
CA GLY A 17 -16.29 -19.87 14.33
C GLY A 17 -17.50 -20.79 14.28
N VAL A 18 -17.33 -22.12 14.39
CA VAL A 18 -18.46 -23.07 14.37
C VAL A 18 -18.55 -23.83 15.69
N GLY A 19 -19.76 -23.85 16.24
CA GLY A 19 -20.08 -24.57 17.47
C GLY A 19 -19.50 -23.93 18.73
N ALA A 20 -19.59 -24.66 19.84
CA ALA A 20 -19.06 -24.24 21.15
C ALA A 20 -17.58 -24.60 21.33
N VAL A 21 -16.82 -24.78 20.23
CA VAL A 21 -15.39 -25.10 20.30
C VAL A 21 -14.64 -23.84 20.75
N PRO A 22 -13.97 -23.86 21.92
CA PRO A 22 -13.22 -22.72 22.39
C PRO A 22 -12.06 -22.42 21.42
N PRO A 23 -11.70 -21.13 21.24
CA PRO A 23 -10.58 -20.77 20.37
C PRO A 23 -9.28 -21.39 20.89
N ALA A 24 -8.43 -21.85 19.97
CA ALA A 24 -7.13 -22.41 20.33
C ALA A 24 -6.12 -21.29 20.52
N GLU A 25 -5.40 -21.36 21.63
CA GLU A 25 -4.36 -20.41 21.97
C GLU A 25 -3.00 -20.86 21.41
N ILE A 26 -2.37 -19.99 20.64
CA ILE A 26 -1.03 -20.20 20.10
C ILE A 26 -0.10 -19.17 20.71
N THR A 27 0.87 -19.64 21.48
CA THR A 27 1.93 -18.80 22.04
C THR A 27 2.93 -18.44 20.94
N LEU A 28 3.01 -17.15 20.60
CA LEU A 28 3.96 -16.64 19.62
C LEU A 28 5.33 -16.36 20.24
N MET A 29 5.33 -15.83 21.46
CA MET A 29 6.53 -15.37 22.15
C MET A 29 6.29 -15.48 23.65
N GLN A 30 7.29 -15.89 24.42
CA GLN A 30 7.28 -15.78 25.88
C GLN A 30 8.46 -14.91 26.28
N THR A 31 8.22 -13.90 27.12
CA THR A 31 9.33 -13.14 27.69
C THR A 31 10.08 -14.04 28.66
N LEU A 32 11.37 -14.27 28.40
CA LEU A 32 12.22 -15.10 29.26
C LEU A 32 12.16 -14.57 30.70
N GLY A 33 11.90 -15.46 31.64
CA GLY A 33 11.99 -15.17 33.06
C GLY A 33 13.44 -15.12 33.54
N THR A 34 13.63 -14.90 34.84
CA THR A 34 14.94 -14.97 35.50
C THR A 34 15.26 -16.36 36.05
N ALA A 35 14.45 -17.37 35.75
CA ALA A 35 14.61 -18.72 36.28
C ALA A 35 15.71 -19.49 35.52
N ALA A 36 16.48 -20.32 36.25
CA ALA A 36 17.63 -21.04 35.68
C ALA A 36 17.26 -22.03 34.55
N ALA A 37 16.00 -22.48 34.48
CA ALA A 37 15.50 -23.34 33.40
C ALA A 37 15.32 -22.59 32.07
N ASP A 38 15.07 -21.28 32.13
CA ASP A 38 14.82 -20.44 30.95
C ASP A 38 16.12 -20.19 30.13
N LEU A 39 17.30 -20.32 30.76
CA LEU A 39 18.60 -20.17 30.09
C LEU A 39 19.02 -21.40 29.26
N VAL A 40 18.33 -22.53 29.40
CA VAL A 40 18.70 -23.80 28.74
C VAL A 40 17.91 -24.03 27.44
N VAL A 41 16.82 -23.29 27.24
CA VAL A 41 15.99 -23.37 26.03
C VAL A 41 16.59 -22.51 24.92
N ALA A 42 16.56 -22.99 23.68
CA ALA A 42 17.03 -22.25 22.53
C ALA A 42 16.21 -20.96 22.33
N ASP A 43 16.90 -19.82 22.30
CA ASP A 43 16.32 -18.47 22.12
C ASP A 43 15.60 -18.29 20.77
N MET A 44 15.89 -19.15 19.78
CA MET A 44 15.19 -19.21 18.49
C MET A 44 14.94 -20.65 18.04
N ILE A 45 13.68 -20.99 17.80
CA ILE A 45 13.27 -22.22 17.11
C ILE A 45 13.10 -21.96 15.61
N ALA A 46 13.45 -22.93 14.77
CA ALA A 46 13.20 -22.79 13.33
C ALA A 46 11.68 -22.75 13.07
N PHE A 47 11.25 -21.90 12.13
CA PHE A 47 9.84 -21.68 11.82
C PHE A 47 9.08 -22.98 11.48
N LYS A 48 9.74 -23.95 10.83
CA LYS A 48 9.15 -25.27 10.52
C LYS A 48 8.68 -26.03 11.78
N TYR A 49 9.43 -25.94 12.87
CA TYR A 49 9.06 -26.61 14.12
C TYR A 49 7.92 -25.89 14.82
N PHE A 50 7.94 -24.54 14.83
CA PHE A 50 6.83 -23.72 15.30
C PHE A 50 5.53 -24.03 14.53
N GLN A 51 5.61 -24.07 13.19
CA GLN A 51 4.45 -24.36 12.34
C GLN A 51 3.87 -25.74 12.64
N ALA A 52 4.73 -26.76 12.80
CA ALA A 52 4.28 -28.11 13.12
C ALA A 52 3.60 -28.20 14.50
N SER A 53 4.17 -27.59 15.54
CA SER A 53 3.58 -27.59 16.88
C SER A 53 2.26 -26.80 16.93
N ALA A 54 2.19 -25.66 16.25
CA ALA A 54 0.99 -24.84 16.20
C ALA A 54 -0.16 -25.53 15.45
N ASN A 55 0.14 -26.18 14.31
CA ASN A 55 -0.84 -26.96 13.56
C ASN A 55 -1.33 -28.17 14.36
N GLN A 56 -0.46 -28.84 15.12
CA GLN A 56 -0.87 -29.93 16.00
C GLN A 56 -1.81 -29.44 17.10
N GLY A 57 -1.51 -28.30 17.72
CA GLY A 57 -2.40 -27.70 18.73
C GLY A 57 -3.78 -27.33 18.19
N LEU A 58 -3.86 -26.84 16.95
CA LEU A 58 -5.14 -26.56 16.27
C LEU A 58 -5.94 -27.84 15.98
N LEU A 59 -5.26 -28.91 15.56
CA LEU A 59 -5.87 -30.22 15.34
C LEU A 59 -6.39 -30.83 16.64
N ASP A 60 -5.61 -30.78 17.71
CA ASP A 60 -5.99 -31.30 19.03
C ASP A 60 -7.18 -30.52 19.63
N ALA A 61 -7.28 -29.22 19.35
CA ALA A 61 -8.41 -28.37 19.72
C ALA A 61 -9.65 -28.57 18.82
N GLY A 62 -9.57 -29.41 17.78
CA GLY A 62 -10.66 -29.65 16.84
C GLY A 62 -10.99 -28.47 15.93
N ILE A 63 -10.06 -27.52 15.78
CA ILE A 63 -10.23 -26.32 14.97
C ILE A 63 -9.75 -26.59 13.56
N ALA A 64 -10.65 -26.40 12.59
CA ALA A 64 -10.38 -26.62 11.18
C ALA A 64 -9.63 -25.42 10.55
N VAL A 65 -8.43 -25.12 11.06
CA VAL A 65 -7.52 -24.10 10.53
C VAL A 65 -6.10 -24.67 10.44
N ARG A 66 -5.40 -24.39 9.34
CA ARG A 66 -3.97 -24.69 9.16
C ARG A 66 -3.18 -23.40 9.05
N ILE A 67 -1.98 -23.39 9.61
CA ILE A 67 -0.98 -22.33 9.49
C ILE A 67 0.07 -22.75 8.48
N ASP A 68 0.32 -21.86 7.51
CA ASP A 68 1.36 -22.01 6.49
C ASP A 68 2.21 -20.75 6.34
N GLN A 69 3.42 -20.94 5.81
CA GLN A 69 4.20 -19.84 5.27
C GLN A 69 3.86 -19.65 3.79
N HIS A 70 3.37 -18.46 3.43
CA HIS A 70 3.12 -18.10 2.04
C HIS A 70 3.74 -16.74 1.73
N GLY A 71 4.69 -16.70 0.79
CA GLY A 71 5.25 -15.44 0.28
C GLY A 71 5.93 -14.56 1.35
N GLY A 72 6.52 -15.18 2.38
CA GLY A 72 7.17 -14.47 3.49
C GLY A 72 6.23 -14.02 4.62
N ALA A 73 4.94 -14.35 4.54
CA ALA A 73 3.95 -14.10 5.58
C ALA A 73 3.40 -15.42 6.16
N MET A 74 2.86 -15.35 7.37
CA MET A 74 2.04 -16.42 7.94
C MET A 74 0.62 -16.31 7.40
N ALA A 75 0.12 -17.40 6.83
CA ALA A 75 -1.24 -17.54 6.35
C ALA A 75 -2.01 -18.50 7.26
N PHE A 76 -3.27 -18.15 7.54
CA PHE A 76 -4.20 -19.01 8.26
C PHE A 76 -5.26 -19.45 7.24
N THR A 77 -5.35 -20.73 6.99
CA THR A 77 -6.25 -21.27 5.97
C THR A 77 -7.28 -22.15 6.66
N SER A 78 -8.56 -21.86 6.48
CA SER A 78 -9.60 -22.76 6.96
C SER A 78 -9.51 -24.08 6.19
N LEU A 79 -9.61 -25.19 6.91
CA LEU A 79 -9.68 -26.54 6.32
C LEU A 79 -11.12 -26.91 5.96
N ARG A 80 -12.11 -26.06 6.28
CA ARG A 80 -13.50 -26.30 5.90
C ARG A 80 -13.74 -25.85 4.47
N VAL A 81 -14.36 -26.75 3.72
CA VAL A 81 -14.84 -26.51 2.35
C VAL A 81 -16.30 -26.94 2.29
N GLY A 82 -17.20 -26.01 1.96
CA GLY A 82 -18.63 -26.28 1.81
C GLY A 82 -19.50 -25.97 3.04
N ASP A 83 -20.82 -25.84 2.81
CA ASP A 83 -21.82 -25.48 3.82
C ASP A 83 -22.24 -26.70 4.66
N TYR A 84 -21.93 -26.70 5.97
CA TYR A 84 -22.62 -27.58 6.91
C TYR A 84 -24.04 -27.05 7.12
N HIS A 85 -25.00 -27.65 6.43
CA HIS A 85 -26.41 -27.42 6.68
C HIS A 85 -26.83 -28.15 7.95
N ASN A 86 -27.29 -27.40 8.95
CA ASN A 86 -28.25 -27.91 9.92
C ASN A 86 -29.28 -26.80 10.18
N ASP A 87 -30.43 -26.93 9.53
CA ASP A 87 -31.70 -26.23 9.79
C ASP A 87 -31.67 -24.71 10.07
N GLY A 88 -31.62 -23.91 9.01
CA GLY A 88 -32.32 -22.61 8.94
C GLY A 88 -31.60 -21.35 9.45
N GLY A 89 -30.32 -21.41 9.81
CA GLY A 89 -29.47 -20.22 10.11
C GLY A 89 -28.59 -19.76 8.92
N PRO A 90 -27.97 -18.56 8.98
CA PRO A 90 -27.04 -18.09 7.95
C PRO A 90 -25.80 -18.99 7.83
N THR A 91 -25.49 -19.44 6.61
CA THR A 91 -24.37 -20.33 6.27
C THR A 91 -23.03 -19.58 6.25
N TYR A 92 -22.07 -20.04 7.05
CA TYR A 92 -20.65 -19.65 6.95
C TYR A 92 -19.80 -20.90 6.71
N SER A 93 -19.35 -21.11 5.47
CA SER A 93 -18.61 -22.31 5.06
C SER A 93 -17.14 -22.31 5.51
N SER A 94 -16.48 -21.15 5.50
CA SER A 94 -15.09 -20.97 5.95
C SER A 94 -14.98 -19.69 6.76
N LEU A 95 -14.50 -19.80 8.01
CA LEU A 95 -14.23 -18.68 8.90
C LEU A 95 -12.87 -18.89 9.56
N VAL A 96 -12.08 -17.81 9.60
CA VAL A 96 -10.88 -17.73 10.43
C VAL A 96 -10.98 -16.45 11.24
N SER A 97 -11.06 -16.58 12.56
CA SER A 97 -11.03 -15.47 13.50
C SER A 97 -9.70 -15.49 14.23
N LEU A 98 -9.03 -14.35 14.23
CA LEU A 98 -7.79 -14.10 14.96
C LEU A 98 -8.04 -12.98 15.95
N ASN A 99 -8.03 -13.32 17.24
CA ASN A 99 -8.19 -12.37 18.33
C ASN A 99 -6.98 -12.48 19.28
N MET A 100 -6.61 -11.39 19.94
CA MET A 100 -5.62 -11.42 21.01
C MET A 100 -6.32 -11.75 22.34
N VAL A 101 -5.56 -12.26 23.30
CA VAL A 101 -6.10 -12.67 24.61
C VAL A 101 -6.51 -11.48 25.48
N ASP A 102 -5.86 -10.31 25.32
CA ASP A 102 -6.16 -9.10 26.09
C ASP A 102 -5.96 -7.81 25.27
N ASP A 103 -6.55 -6.70 25.76
CA ASP A 103 -6.49 -5.37 25.14
C ASP A 103 -5.07 -4.78 25.08
N VAL A 104 -4.18 -5.19 25.97
CA VAL A 104 -2.80 -4.68 26.01
C VAL A 104 -1.97 -5.33 24.90
N GLN A 105 -2.18 -6.61 24.65
CA GLN A 105 -1.59 -7.41 23.57
C GLN A 105 -2.11 -6.94 22.21
N SER A 106 -3.40 -6.63 22.07
CA SER A 106 -3.95 -6.09 20.82
C SER A 106 -3.31 -4.75 20.43
N VAL A 107 -3.19 -3.81 21.38
CA VAL A 107 -2.52 -2.52 21.16
C VAL A 107 -1.03 -2.71 20.86
N PHE A 108 -0.35 -3.63 21.55
CA PHE A 108 1.06 -3.91 21.32
C PHE A 108 1.30 -4.50 19.92
N MET A 109 0.54 -5.52 19.53
CA MET A 109 0.66 -6.20 18.25
C MET A 109 0.30 -5.28 17.07
N GLN A 110 -0.72 -4.43 17.21
CA GLN A 110 -1.08 -3.44 16.19
C GLN A 110 -0.01 -2.34 16.05
N SER A 111 0.49 -1.80 17.17
CA SER A 111 1.47 -0.72 17.17
C SER A 111 2.87 -1.17 16.72
N ARG A 112 3.25 -2.42 17.02
CA ARG A 112 4.61 -2.94 16.73
C ARG A 112 4.70 -3.77 15.47
N PHE A 113 3.74 -4.64 15.24
CA PHE A 113 3.79 -5.61 14.14
C PHE A 113 2.72 -5.33 13.07
N GLY A 114 1.84 -4.33 13.29
CA GLY A 114 0.74 -4.02 12.37
C GLY A 114 -0.31 -5.13 12.28
N VAL A 115 -0.30 -6.07 13.23
CA VAL A 115 -1.23 -7.19 13.30
C VAL A 115 -2.51 -6.69 13.93
N LYS A 116 -3.59 -6.64 13.16
CA LYS A 116 -4.93 -6.28 13.64
C LYS A 116 -5.76 -7.55 13.79
N GLU A 117 -6.51 -7.64 14.89
CA GLU A 117 -7.53 -8.66 15.05
C GLU A 117 -8.55 -8.58 13.91
N GLY A 118 -9.05 -9.73 13.49
CA GLY A 118 -9.94 -9.79 12.36
C GLY A 118 -10.53 -11.16 12.16
N THR A 119 -11.80 -11.16 11.77
CA THR A 119 -12.50 -12.36 11.32
C THR A 119 -12.65 -12.27 9.81
N SER A 120 -12.10 -13.23 9.08
CA SER A 120 -12.37 -13.41 7.66
C SER A 120 -13.40 -14.50 7.49
N VAL A 121 -14.42 -14.20 6.70
CA VAL A 121 -15.49 -15.13 6.33
C VAL A 121 -15.53 -15.27 4.82
N GLY A 122 -15.78 -16.48 4.32
CA GLY A 122 -15.87 -16.74 2.89
C GLY A 122 -16.63 -18.02 2.56
N THR A 123 -16.98 -18.15 1.28
CA THR A 123 -17.61 -19.33 0.67
C THR A 123 -16.61 -19.97 -0.31
N GLY A 124 -15.82 -20.96 0.14
CA GLY A 124 -14.79 -21.63 -0.67
C GLY A 124 -13.39 -21.63 -0.03
N ASP A 125 -12.33 -21.85 -0.83
CA ASP A 125 -10.92 -21.79 -0.42
C ASP A 125 -10.52 -20.35 -0.06
N ALA A 126 -11.00 -19.90 1.10
CA ALA A 126 -10.79 -18.56 1.61
C ALA A 126 -9.52 -18.54 2.46
N ASN A 127 -8.42 -18.14 1.82
CA ASN A 127 -7.18 -17.84 2.52
C ASN A 127 -7.35 -16.55 3.35
N TYR A 128 -7.23 -16.62 4.68
CA TYR A 128 -7.04 -15.43 5.50
C TYR A 128 -5.63 -14.89 5.21
N ARG A 129 -5.57 -13.79 4.46
CA ARG A 129 -4.34 -13.02 4.30
C ARG A 129 -4.43 -11.83 5.24
N MET A 130 -3.61 -11.85 6.29
CA MET A 130 -3.39 -10.67 7.11
C MET A 130 -2.82 -9.57 6.21
N HIS A 131 -3.62 -8.56 5.91
CA HIS A 131 -3.14 -7.38 5.19
C HIS A 131 -2.38 -6.48 6.17
N VAL A 132 -1.04 -6.51 6.09
CA VAL A 132 -0.24 -5.39 6.59
C VAL A 132 -0.58 -4.20 5.70
N VAL A 133 -1.30 -3.22 6.24
CA VAL A 133 -1.53 -1.96 5.55
C VAL A 133 -0.18 -1.24 5.48
N ASP A 134 0.46 -1.32 4.33
CA ASP A 134 1.62 -0.49 4.04
C ASP A 134 1.15 0.97 3.97
N SER A 135 1.33 1.65 5.12
CA SER A 135 0.95 3.04 5.35
C SER A 135 2.00 4.02 4.79
N ALA A 136 2.92 3.52 3.94
CA ALA A 136 3.92 4.36 3.31
C ALA A 136 3.24 5.48 2.48
N PRO A 137 3.69 6.74 2.63
CA PRO A 137 3.33 7.82 1.75
C PRO A 137 3.46 7.43 0.27
N GLN A 138 2.43 7.74 -0.52
CA GLN A 138 2.44 7.55 -1.97
C GLN A 138 2.44 8.91 -2.67
N PHE A 139 3.31 9.04 -3.66
CA PHE A 139 3.37 10.19 -4.56
C PHE A 139 2.88 9.77 -5.95
N HIS A 140 2.01 10.56 -6.56
CA HIS A 140 1.67 10.42 -7.97
C HIS A 140 2.72 11.18 -8.78
N ILE A 141 3.45 10.46 -9.64
CA ILE A 141 4.66 10.98 -10.30
C ILE A 141 4.53 11.03 -11.83
N GLY A 142 3.30 11.00 -12.33
CA GLY A 142 3.02 11.10 -13.74
C GLY A 142 1.55 11.36 -14.05
N ALA A 143 1.17 11.32 -15.33
CA ALA A 143 -0.16 11.68 -15.80
C ALA A 143 -1.12 10.48 -15.86
N ASP A 144 -0.60 9.25 -15.93
CA ASP A 144 -1.41 8.05 -16.14
C ASP A 144 -1.68 7.26 -14.85
N GLN A 145 -2.76 6.49 -14.85
CA GLN A 145 -3.10 5.59 -13.77
C GLN A 145 -1.96 4.59 -13.50
N GLY A 146 -1.61 4.41 -12.23
CA GLY A 146 -0.53 3.50 -11.81
C GLY A 146 0.87 4.11 -11.81
N GLN A 147 1.05 5.35 -12.25
CA GLN A 147 2.32 6.09 -12.13
C GLN A 147 2.50 6.63 -10.70
N ILE A 148 2.71 5.71 -9.76
CA ILE A 148 2.86 6.00 -8.33
C ILE A 148 4.24 5.59 -7.82
N MET A 149 4.76 6.37 -6.87
CA MET A 149 5.95 6.05 -6.10
C MET A 149 5.58 5.95 -4.62
N ARG A 150 5.80 4.78 -4.03
CA ARG A 150 5.63 4.55 -2.59
C ARG A 150 6.96 4.81 -1.90
N VAL A 151 6.95 5.67 -0.88
CA VAL A 151 8.15 6.03 -0.10
C VAL A 151 7.89 5.68 1.35
N GLY A 152 8.47 4.59 1.81
CA GLY A 152 8.41 4.17 3.22
C GLY A 152 9.70 4.53 3.96
N ILE A 153 9.56 5.18 5.12
CA ILE A 153 10.67 5.34 6.06
C ILE A 153 10.45 4.36 7.20
N ALA A 154 11.37 3.41 7.36
CA ALA A 154 11.36 2.50 8.50
C ALA A 154 11.59 3.30 9.81
N ASP A 155 11.13 2.80 10.95
CA ASP A 155 11.39 3.45 12.24
C ASP A 155 12.90 3.51 12.51
N MET A 156 13.46 4.73 12.51
CA MET A 156 14.88 5.01 12.77
C MET A 156 15.11 5.56 14.19
N SER A 157 14.19 5.29 15.13
CA SER A 157 14.38 5.65 16.54
C SER A 157 15.52 4.83 17.17
N ALA A 158 16.11 5.35 18.24
CA ALA A 158 17.19 4.65 18.98
C ALA A 158 16.76 3.25 19.44
N LYS A 159 15.47 3.07 19.74
CA LYS A 159 14.88 1.77 20.09
C LYS A 159 14.86 0.81 18.90
N ALA A 160 14.33 1.25 17.76
CA ALA A 160 14.26 0.43 16.56
C ALA A 160 15.65 0.07 16.00
N LEU A 161 16.63 0.95 16.19
CA LEU A 161 18.04 0.74 15.84
C LEU A 161 18.80 -0.10 16.87
N GLY A 162 18.19 -0.45 18.02
CA GLY A 162 18.82 -1.28 19.05
C GLY A 162 19.92 -0.59 19.87
N VAL A 163 19.95 0.76 19.86
CA VAL A 163 20.95 1.61 20.53
C VAL A 163 20.40 2.38 21.73
N GLU A 164 19.15 2.14 22.14
CA GLU A 164 18.51 2.79 23.31
C GLU A 164 19.17 2.43 24.65
N SER A 165 19.72 1.22 24.78
CA SER A 165 20.39 0.77 26.00
C SER A 165 21.71 0.09 25.65
N ILE A 166 22.76 0.90 25.63
CA ILE A 166 24.13 0.45 25.39
C ILE A 166 24.83 0.34 26.75
N ASP A 167 25.33 -0.84 27.04
CA ASP A 167 26.13 -1.09 28.24
C ASP A 167 27.62 -0.93 27.91
N LEU A 168 28.28 -0.02 28.62
CA LEU A 168 29.71 0.28 28.51
C LEU A 168 30.49 -0.04 29.79
N THR A 169 29.86 -0.72 30.76
CA THR A 169 30.45 -0.95 32.09
C THR A 169 31.57 -2.01 32.08
N THR A 170 31.58 -2.90 31.09
CA THR A 170 32.62 -3.93 30.94
C THR A 170 33.25 -3.88 29.55
N VAL A 171 34.50 -4.33 29.43
CA VAL A 171 35.22 -4.37 28.13
C VAL A 171 34.46 -5.21 27.10
N VAL A 172 33.89 -6.34 27.53
CA VAL A 172 33.11 -7.24 26.65
C VAL A 172 31.79 -6.59 26.23
N ALA A 173 31.09 -5.90 27.15
CA ALA A 173 29.86 -5.17 26.81
C ALA A 173 30.14 -4.02 25.83
N SER A 174 31.24 -3.29 26.03
CA SER A 174 31.69 -2.23 25.13
C SER A 174 32.03 -2.72 23.72
N GLN A 175 32.61 -3.92 23.57
CA GLN A 175 32.83 -4.51 22.25
C GLN A 175 31.51 -4.88 21.55
N LYS A 176 30.54 -5.44 22.29
CA LYS A 176 29.19 -5.73 21.75
C LYS A 176 28.43 -4.46 21.40
N ALA A 177 28.60 -3.39 22.18
CA ALA A 177 28.05 -2.07 21.94
C ALA A 177 28.51 -1.49 20.59
N LEU A 178 29.81 -1.54 20.30
CA LEU A 178 30.35 -1.10 19.00
C LEU A 178 29.72 -1.87 17.83
N GLY A 179 29.52 -3.18 17.99
CA GLY A 179 28.82 -4.00 16.99
C GLY A 179 27.37 -3.57 16.75
N LYS A 180 26.64 -3.22 17.81
CA LYS A 180 25.26 -2.69 17.70
C LYS A 180 25.24 -1.32 17.00
N ILE A 181 26.16 -0.42 17.36
CA ILE A 181 26.27 0.91 16.75
C ILE A 181 26.60 0.80 15.26
N ASN A 182 27.56 -0.04 14.86
CA ASN A 182 27.90 -0.22 13.46
C ASN A 182 26.69 -0.71 12.64
N LYS A 183 25.94 -1.70 13.15
CA LYS A 183 24.70 -2.16 12.51
C LYS A 183 23.66 -1.06 12.40
N ALA A 184 23.50 -0.24 13.43
CA ALA A 184 22.59 0.90 13.40
C ALA A 184 23.00 1.94 12.34
N ILE A 185 24.30 2.24 12.23
CA ILE A 185 24.84 3.14 11.21
C ILE A 185 24.60 2.58 9.80
N ASP A 186 24.84 1.28 9.59
CA ASP A 186 24.61 0.62 8.30
C ASP A 186 23.13 0.67 7.91
N LEU A 187 22.22 0.45 8.85
CA LEU A 187 20.77 0.56 8.63
C LEU A 187 20.35 1.98 8.24
N VAL A 188 20.82 3.00 8.97
CA VAL A 188 20.55 4.39 8.64
C VAL A 188 21.13 4.77 7.27
N SER A 189 22.33 4.30 6.97
CA SER A 189 23.00 4.58 5.69
C SER A 189 22.28 3.92 4.53
N SER A 190 21.84 2.67 4.70
CA SER A 190 20.97 1.97 3.73
C SER A 190 19.66 2.71 3.51
N GLN A 191 19.03 3.21 4.57
CA GLN A 191 17.79 3.98 4.46
C GLN A 191 18.01 5.31 3.73
N ARG A 192 19.12 6.01 4.00
CA ARG A 192 19.51 7.23 3.26
C ARG A 192 19.79 6.95 1.78
N ALA A 193 20.45 5.84 1.47
CA ALA A 193 20.70 5.42 0.09
C ALA A 193 19.39 5.18 -0.68
N LYS A 194 18.41 4.51 -0.05
CA LYS A 194 17.06 4.33 -0.62
C LYS A 194 16.36 5.67 -0.88
N LEU A 195 16.42 6.60 0.08
CA LEU A 195 15.85 7.94 -0.10
C LEU A 195 16.54 8.72 -1.22
N GLY A 196 17.86 8.62 -1.36
CA GLY A 196 18.60 9.20 -2.49
C GLY A 196 18.18 8.59 -3.84
N ALA A 197 17.96 7.28 -3.90
CA ALA A 197 17.46 6.62 -5.10
C ALA A 197 16.04 7.10 -5.46
N PHE A 198 15.16 7.32 -4.46
CA PHE A 198 13.84 7.91 -4.69
C PHE A 198 13.93 9.35 -5.20
N GLN A 199 14.82 10.17 -4.62
CA GLN A 199 15.07 11.54 -5.11
C GLN A 199 15.51 11.54 -6.58
N ASN A 200 16.46 10.68 -6.96
CA ASN A 200 16.91 10.55 -8.35
C ASN A 200 15.77 10.16 -9.30
N ARG A 201 14.92 9.21 -8.90
CA ARG A 201 13.75 8.83 -9.72
C ARG A 201 12.72 9.96 -9.83
N LEU A 202 12.49 10.71 -8.74
CA LEU A 202 11.60 11.87 -8.76
C LEU A 202 12.14 12.95 -9.68
N GLU A 203 13.43 13.26 -9.61
CA GLU A 203 14.07 14.26 -10.47
C GLU A 203 14.01 13.86 -11.94
N TYR A 204 14.26 12.57 -12.25
CA TYR A 204 14.09 12.04 -13.61
C TYR A 204 12.63 12.16 -14.09
N ALA A 205 11.65 11.79 -13.25
CA ALA A 205 10.24 11.90 -13.58
C ALA A 205 9.84 13.36 -13.83
N ILE A 206 10.29 14.30 -12.99
CA ILE A 206 10.04 15.73 -13.14
C ILE A 206 10.62 16.24 -14.47
N ASN A 207 11.86 15.88 -14.79
CA ASN A 207 12.50 16.30 -16.04
C ASN A 207 11.77 15.74 -17.27
N ASN A 208 11.35 14.47 -17.21
CA ASN A 208 10.56 13.87 -18.29
C ASN A 208 9.18 14.52 -18.45
N LEU A 209 8.49 14.79 -17.34
CA LEU A 209 7.19 15.47 -17.35
C LEU A 209 7.31 16.90 -17.87
N ARG A 210 8.38 17.64 -17.52
CA ARG A 210 8.64 18.98 -18.03
C ARG A 210 8.86 18.98 -19.54
N ASN A 211 9.61 18.02 -20.06
CA ASN A 211 9.81 17.85 -21.51
C ASN A 211 8.49 17.52 -22.21
N THR A 212 7.73 16.58 -21.65
CA THR A 212 6.41 16.19 -22.17
C THR A 212 5.45 17.38 -22.18
N HIS A 213 5.40 18.14 -21.09
CA HIS A 213 4.61 19.37 -20.99
C HIS A 213 5.00 20.38 -22.07
N SER A 214 6.30 20.65 -22.25
CA SER A 214 6.77 21.56 -23.31
C SER A 214 6.34 21.09 -24.71
N ASN A 215 6.43 19.79 -24.99
CA ASN A 215 6.03 19.21 -26.26
C ASN A 215 4.51 19.26 -26.50
N LEU A 216 3.72 19.03 -25.44
CA LEU A 216 2.26 19.14 -25.49
C LEU A 216 1.82 20.59 -25.70
N THR A 217 2.35 21.54 -24.95
CA THR A 217 2.05 22.97 -25.13
C THR A 217 2.44 23.45 -26.53
N ALA A 218 3.59 23.03 -27.07
CA ALA A 218 3.99 23.38 -28.43
C ALA A 218 3.07 22.76 -29.50
N SER A 219 2.60 21.53 -29.27
CA SER A 219 1.65 20.87 -30.16
C SER A 219 0.27 21.53 -30.10
N GLU A 220 -0.19 21.89 -28.90
CA GLU A 220 -1.43 22.62 -28.67
C GLU A 220 -1.39 24.01 -29.30
N SER A 221 -0.25 24.73 -29.21
CA SER A 221 -0.05 25.99 -29.92
C SER A 221 -0.17 25.80 -31.42
N ARG A 222 0.51 24.81 -32.02
CA ARG A 222 0.41 24.55 -33.46
C ARG A 222 -1.01 24.24 -33.92
N ILE A 223 -1.75 23.46 -33.14
CA ILE A 223 -3.15 23.13 -33.46
C ILE A 223 -4.01 24.40 -33.38
N ARG A 224 -3.94 25.14 -32.26
CA ARG A 224 -4.69 26.39 -32.10
C ARG A 224 -4.33 27.42 -33.15
N ASP A 225 -3.05 27.61 -33.45
CA ASP A 225 -2.58 28.60 -34.42
C ASP A 225 -3.01 28.21 -35.84
N ALA A 226 -3.01 26.92 -36.19
CA ALA A 226 -3.51 26.43 -37.47
C ALA A 226 -5.04 26.61 -37.61
N ASP A 227 -5.79 26.29 -36.56
CA ASP A 227 -7.25 26.45 -36.54
C ASP A 227 -7.64 27.94 -36.61
N ILE A 228 -6.95 28.80 -35.86
CA ILE A 228 -7.13 30.26 -35.93
C ILE A 228 -6.76 30.80 -37.30
N ALA A 229 -5.68 30.33 -37.92
CA ALA A 229 -5.31 30.76 -39.28
C ALA A 229 -6.39 30.37 -40.29
N ASN A 230 -6.95 29.17 -40.21
CA ASN A 230 -8.05 28.74 -41.06
C ASN A 230 -9.29 29.61 -40.85
N GLU A 231 -9.72 29.81 -39.61
CA GLU A 231 -10.88 30.67 -39.29
C GLU A 231 -10.67 32.10 -39.77
N MET A 232 -9.46 32.66 -39.64
CA MET A 232 -9.12 34.00 -40.13
C MET A 232 -9.16 34.09 -41.66
N ILE A 233 -8.78 33.04 -42.39
CA ILE A 233 -8.94 32.96 -43.85
C ILE A 233 -10.42 32.92 -44.21
N GLU A 234 -11.23 32.13 -43.51
CA GLU A 234 -12.67 32.05 -43.76
C GLU A 234 -13.37 33.37 -43.43
N PHE A 235 -13.04 33.98 -42.29
CA PHE A 235 -13.52 35.30 -41.88
C PHE A 235 -13.16 36.36 -42.93
N THR A 236 -11.91 36.39 -43.39
CA THR A 236 -11.45 37.34 -44.43
C THR A 236 -12.16 37.08 -45.76
N ARG A 237 -12.33 35.81 -46.17
CA ARG A 237 -13.07 35.44 -47.36
C ARG A 237 -14.53 35.91 -47.28
N ASN A 238 -15.19 35.65 -46.15
CA ASN A 238 -16.57 36.08 -45.92
C ASN A 238 -16.69 37.61 -45.92
N GLN A 239 -15.71 38.32 -45.38
CA GLN A 239 -15.67 39.76 -45.40
C GLN A 239 -15.46 40.33 -46.81
N ILE A 240 -14.57 39.73 -47.61
CA ILE A 240 -14.39 40.07 -49.03
C ILE A 240 -15.67 39.78 -49.81
N VAL A 241 -16.33 38.63 -49.60
CA VAL A 241 -17.59 38.29 -50.27
C VAL A 241 -18.69 39.26 -49.87
N SER A 242 -18.80 39.64 -48.60
CA SER A 242 -19.76 40.64 -48.13
C SER A 242 -19.52 42.01 -48.76
N GLN A 243 -18.27 42.48 -48.78
CA GLN A 243 -17.90 43.75 -49.44
C GLN A 243 -18.07 43.69 -50.97
N SER A 244 -17.76 42.56 -51.60
CA SER A 244 -17.97 42.35 -53.04
C SER A 244 -19.45 42.27 -53.38
N GLY A 245 -20.26 41.66 -52.51
CA GLY A 245 -21.70 41.59 -52.66
C GLY A 245 -22.36 42.96 -52.56
N THR A 246 -21.95 43.81 -51.61
CA THR A 246 -22.45 45.19 -51.52
C THR A 246 -21.98 46.05 -52.70
N ALA A 247 -20.72 45.92 -53.13
CA ALA A 247 -20.21 46.61 -54.32
C ALA A 247 -20.89 46.12 -55.62
N MET A 248 -21.13 44.82 -55.77
CA MET A 248 -21.85 44.26 -56.91
C MET A 248 -23.31 44.67 -56.92
N LEU A 249 -23.99 44.71 -55.76
CA LEU A 249 -25.35 45.25 -55.67
C LEU A 249 -25.39 46.74 -56.02
N ALA A 250 -24.42 47.52 -55.57
CA ALA A 250 -24.31 48.93 -55.94
C ALA A 250 -24.12 49.10 -57.46
N GLN A 251 -23.23 48.30 -58.08
CA GLN A 251 -22.99 48.32 -59.53
C GLN A 251 -24.22 47.82 -60.31
N ALA A 252 -24.87 46.76 -59.85
CA ALA A 252 -26.08 46.20 -60.47
C ALA A 252 -27.28 47.15 -60.37
N ASN A 253 -27.33 48.04 -59.38
CA ASN A 253 -28.35 49.09 -59.28
C ASN A 253 -28.08 50.28 -60.23
N LEU A 254 -26.83 50.53 -60.62
CA LEU A 254 -26.47 51.59 -61.55
C LEU A 254 -26.76 51.21 -63.02
N ILE A 255 -26.63 49.93 -63.38
CA ILE A 255 -26.86 49.45 -64.75
C ILE A 255 -28.30 49.73 -65.24
N PRO A 256 -29.38 49.44 -64.49
CA PRO A 256 -30.75 49.76 -64.88
C PRO A 256 -30.98 51.27 -65.06
N GLN A 257 -30.35 52.12 -64.24
CA GLN A 257 -30.48 53.57 -64.34
C GLN A 257 -29.85 54.12 -65.62
N GLY A 258 -28.72 53.53 -66.06
CA GLY A 258 -28.11 53.85 -67.35
C GLY A 258 -28.97 53.42 -68.54
N VAL A 259 -29.68 52.29 -68.43
CA VAL A 259 -30.61 51.83 -69.49
C VAL A 259 -31.88 52.69 -69.53
N LEU A 260 -32.38 53.18 -68.39
CA LEU A 260 -33.51 54.12 -68.33
C LEU A 260 -33.21 55.50 -68.94
N GLN A 261 -31.94 55.89 -69.05
CA GLN A 261 -31.52 57.08 -69.81
C GLN A 261 -31.48 56.84 -71.32
N LEU A 262 -31.38 55.58 -71.77
CA LEU A 262 -31.38 55.23 -73.20
C LEU A 262 -32.79 54.97 -73.76
N LEU A 263 -33.80 54.85 -72.89
CA LEU A 263 -35.21 54.62 -73.24
C LEU A 263 -36.11 55.86 -73.09
N GLN A 264 -35.53 57.02 -72.76
CA GLN A 264 -36.17 58.34 -72.81
C GLN A 264 -35.65 59.13 -74.00
#